data_AF-A0A1E7L6X9-F1
#
_entry.id   AF-A0A1E7L6X9-F1
#
_cell.length_a   1.000
_cell.length_b   1.000
_cell.length_c   1.000
_cell.angle_alpha   90.00
_cell.angle_beta   90.00
_cell.angle_gamma   90.00
#
_symmetry.space_group_name_H-M   'P 1'
#
loop_
_entity.id
_entity.type
_entity.pdbx_description
1 polymer ?
#
loop_
_entity_poly.entity_id
_entity_poly.type
_entity_poly.pdbx_seq_one_letter_code
_entity_poly.pdbx_strand_id
1 'polypeptide(L)' 'MANPFDDESAPFTVLRNARGQFSLWPAAFEVPEGWESVFGPAARTECDAYVTETWTELSRA' A
#
# COMPACT_ATOMS: atom_id res chain seq x y z
N MET A 1 21.23 0.79 9.72
CA MET A 1 20.02 -0.06 9.74
C MET A 1 18.98 0.61 8.85
N ALA A 2 18.74 0.11 7.63
CA ALA A 2 17.60 0.55 6.84
C ALA A 2 16.35 -0.09 7.44
N ASN A 3 15.36 0.72 7.79
CA ASN A 3 14.06 0.22 8.21
C ASN A 3 13.43 -0.47 6.98
N PRO A 4 12.95 -1.72 7.05
CA PRO A 4 12.36 -2.41 5.90
C PRO A 4 11.13 -1.70 5.31
N PHE A 5 10.53 -0.76 6.05
CA PHE A 5 9.46 0.12 5.56
C PHE A 5 9.95 1.37 4.83
N ASP A 6 11.23 1.71 4.95
CA ASP A 6 11.89 2.83 4.26
C ASP A 6 12.79 2.38 3.10
N ASP A 7 12.82 1.07 2.80
CA ASP A 7 13.62 0.53 1.71
C ASP A 7 12.92 0.75 0.37
N GLU A 8 13.18 1.89 -0.28
CA GLU A 8 12.54 2.28 -1.55
C GLU A 8 12.81 1.30 -2.70
N SER A 9 13.82 0.43 -2.57
CA SER A 9 14.15 -0.61 -3.55
C SER A 9 13.36 -1.91 -3.33
N ALA A 10 12.72 -2.07 -2.17
CA ALA A 10 11.90 -3.23 -1.88
C ALA A 10 10.49 -3.11 -2.52
N PRO A 11 9.88 -4.22 -2.95
CA PRO A 11 8.50 -4.22 -3.41
C PRO A 11 7.54 -4.01 -2.22
N PHE A 12 6.56 -3.13 -2.42
CA PHE A 12 5.46 -2.86 -1.49
C PHE A 12 4.12 -3.26 -2.09
N THR A 13 3.17 -3.51 -1.21
CA THR A 13 1.77 -3.79 -1.52
C THR A 13 0.91 -2.78 -0.79
N VAL A 14 -0.10 -2.26 -1.46
CA VAL A 14 -1.12 -1.43 -0.82
C VAL A 14 -2.17 -2.37 -0.24
N LEU A 15 -2.36 -2.26 1.07
CA LEU A 15 -3.41 -2.95 1.78
C LEU A 15 -4.58 -2.01 2.04
N ARG A 16 -5.79 -2.55 2.00
CA ARG A 16 -7.02 -1.85 2.39
C ARG A 16 -7.71 -2.63 3.51
N ASN A 17 -8.15 -1.91 4.53
CA ASN A 17 -8.97 -2.53 5.58
C ASN A 17 -10.47 -2.36 5.31
N ALA A 18 -11.30 -3.05 6.09
CA ALA A 18 -12.77 -2.95 6.01
C ALA A 18 -13.31 -1.53 6.28
N ARG A 19 -12.52 -0.64 6.89
CA ARG A 19 -12.86 0.77 7.13
C ARG A 19 -12.48 1.68 5.96
N GLY A 20 -11.94 1.12 4.87
CA GLY A 20 -11.51 1.85 3.68
C GLY A 20 -10.18 2.60 3.84
N GLN A 21 -9.42 2.32 4.89
CA GLN A 21 -8.08 2.91 5.08
C GLN A 21 -7.05 2.13 4.29
N PHE A 22 -6.06 2.84 3.77
CA PHE A 22 -4.95 2.27 3.00
C PHE A 22 -3.68 2.23 3.85
N SER A 23 -2.86 1.20 3.66
CA SER A 23 -1.55 1.06 4.29
C SER A 23 -0.54 0.49 3.30
N LEU A 24 0.67 1.05 3.29
CA LEU A 24 1.80 0.51 2.54
C LEU A 24 2.45 -0.60 3.37
N TRP A 25 2.50 -1.81 2.82
CA TRP A 25 3.05 -2.98 3.50
C TRP A 25 4.17 -3.59 2.64
N PRO A 26 5.36 -3.89 3.18
CA PRO A 26 6.41 -4.49 2.39
C PRO A 26 6.01 -5.92 1.99
N ALA A 27 6.17 -6.27 0.71
CA ALA A 27 5.71 -7.54 0.17
C ALA A 27 6.47 -8.77 0.71
N ALA A 28 7.59 -8.53 1.40
CA ALA A 28 8.35 -9.56 2.10
C ALA A 28 7.67 -10.02 3.41
N PHE A 29 6.68 -9.30 3.93
CA PHE A 29 5.94 -9.65 5.15
C PHE A 29 4.56 -10.22 4.82
N GLU A 30 4.09 -11.10 5.70
CA GLU A 30 2.73 -11.62 5.62
C GLU A 30 1.70 -10.50 5.86
N VAL A 31 0.60 -10.55 5.13
CA VAL A 31 -0.50 -9.58 5.25
C VAL A 31 -1.25 -9.85 6.55
N PRO A 32 -1.45 -8.85 7.43
CA PRO A 32 -2.19 -9.05 8.67
C PRO A 32 -3.65 -9.40 8.42
N GLU A 33 -4.26 -10.18 9.33
CA GLU A 33 -5.69 -10.49 9.25
C GLU A 33 -6.55 -9.22 9.28
N GLY A 34 -7.59 -9.17 8.45
CA GLY A 34 -8.47 -8.01 8.32
C GLY A 34 -7.96 -6.92 7.35
N TRP A 35 -6.82 -7.15 6.71
CA TRP A 35 -6.31 -6.34 5.61
C TRP A 35 -6.32 -7.13 4.31
N GLU A 36 -6.65 -6.45 3.22
CA GLU A 36 -6.70 -7.05 1.88
C GLU A 36 -5.72 -6.32 0.96
N SER A 37 -4.92 -7.08 0.22
CA SER A 37 -4.03 -6.52 -0.80
C SER A 37 -4.83 -6.04 -2.01
N VAL A 38 -4.83 -4.73 -2.24
CA VAL A 38 -5.57 -4.11 -3.35
C VAL A 38 -4.69 -3.69 -4.52
N PHE A 39 -3.37 -3.55 -4.30
CA PHE A 39 -2.40 -3.18 -5.34
C PHE A 39 -0.99 -3.66 -5.00
N GLY A 40 -0.18 -4.00 -6.03
CA GLY A 40 1.18 -4.53 -5.88
C GLY A 40 1.26 -6.07 -5.87
N PRO A 41 2.43 -6.67 -5.60
CA PRO A 41 3.70 -6.02 -5.22
C PRO A 41 4.28 -5.13 -6.34
N ALA A 42 4.63 -3.89 -6.01
CA ALA A 42 5.14 -2.86 -6.93
C ALA A 42 6.12 -1.91 -6.21
N ALA A 43 6.76 -0.99 -6.94
CA ALA A 43 7.62 0.02 -6.31
C ALA A 43 6.79 0.98 -5.43
N ARG A 44 7.45 1.60 -4.43
CA ARG A 44 6.80 2.57 -3.54
C ARG A 44 6.10 3.68 -4.32
N THR A 45 6.74 4.22 -5.36
CA THR A 45 6.18 5.28 -6.22
C THR A 45 4.90 4.84 -6.93
N GLU A 46 4.82 3.59 -7.38
CA GLU A 46 3.61 3.05 -8.03
C GLU A 46 2.47 2.88 -7.02
N CYS A 47 2.79 2.41 -5.80
CA CYS A 47 1.82 2.28 -4.72
C CYS A 47 1.29 3.65 -4.27
N ASP A 48 2.16 4.66 -4.18
CA ASP A 48 1.78 6.03 -3.83
C ASP A 48 0.88 6.67 -4.90
N ALA A 49 1.20 6.44 -6.18
CA ALA A 49 0.34 6.83 -7.31
C ALA A 49 -1.04 6.17 -7.22
N TYR A 50 -1.10 4.86 -7.00
CA TYR A 50 -2.36 4.13 -6.84
C TYR A 50 -3.22 4.68 -5.69
N VAL A 51 -2.61 4.94 -4.53
CA VAL A 51 -3.33 5.50 -3.38
C VAL A 51 -3.83 6.91 -3.68
N THR A 52 -3.02 7.75 -4.33
CA THR A 52 -3.38 9.13 -4.71
C THR A 52 -4.53 9.15 -5.71
N GLU A 53 -4.49 8.29 -6.73
CA GLU A 53 -5.58 8.15 -7.71
C GLU A 53 -6.87 7.66 -7.03
N THR A 54 -6.76 6.63 -6.19
CA THR A 54 -7.92 6.05 -5.48
C THR A 54 -8.55 7.02 -4.48
N TRP A 55 -7.74 7.81 -3.76
CA TRP A 55 -8.25 8.85 -2.85
C TRP A 55 -8.89 10.03 -3.58
N THR A 56 -8.40 10.37 -4.77
CA THR A 56 -8.95 11.47 -5.57
C THR A 56 -10.40 11.17 -5.98
N GLU A 57 -10.69 9.92 -6.34
CA GLU A 57 -12.06 9.46 -6.66
C GLU A 57 -13.01 9.56 -5.44
N LEU A 58 -12.53 9.24 -4.24
CA LEU A 58 -13.31 9.37 -3.00
C LEU A 58 -13.64 10.83 -2.62
N SER A 59 -12.78 11.79 -3.01
CA SER A 59 -13.01 13.22 -2.76
C SER A 59 -13.96 13.88 -3.77
N ARG A 60 -14.24 13.21 -4.89
CA ARG A 60 -15.10 13.70 -5.98
C ARG A 60 -16.50 13.09 -5.99
N ALA A 61 -16.79 12.12 -5.12
CA ALA A 61 -18.12 11.52 -4.94
C ALA A 61 -18.91 12.24 -3.84
#